data_AF-M3HD70-F1
#
_entry.id   AF-M3HD70-F1
#
_cell.length_a   1.000
_cell.length_b   1.000
_cell.length_c   1.000
_cell.angle_alpha   90.00
_cell.angle_beta   90.00
_cell.angle_gamma   90.00
#
_symmetry.space_group_name_H-M   'P 1'
#
loop_
_entity.id
_entity.type
_entity.pdbx_description
1 polymer ?
#
loop_
_entity_poly.entity_id
_entity_poly.type
_entity_poly.pdbx_seq_one_letter_code
_entity_poly.pdbx_strand_id
1 'polypeptide(L)'
;MPYFGGGSVDVVNYRSYKSDNSSINWGYYVGIDSLFVFKEKLYAANGGFPNSLHNGSIIHSTSANPSPCEGINRCSSWKDTAPRSNPKWHNSPHNNWFSLELTKYRNLIPADKAFSQFAEFNGRLYVTRTICVTKEDHSGLRQSLQTVKGCTDGSYTNRRPQLWKCDPTLTGDTTTCEAEDWSLVGDNGTGFTNFGDNSNHSMTMMVASGSYLYIGFDNENGIQIWRTNLENPGSSSHNWEPIGIGGLRDVTNRQIYSAISGMNFGVNFVYISVGNKNKPVKIYRQQNQ
;
A
#
# COMPACT_ATOMS: atom_id res chain seq x y z
N MET A 1 2.30 -17.79 8.81
CA MET A 1 2.44 -16.40 8.35
C MET A 1 2.80 -15.50 9.53
N PRO A 2 4.10 -15.35 9.83
CA PRO A 2 4.56 -14.61 11.01
C PRO A 2 4.39 -13.09 10.95
N TYR A 3 4.18 -12.52 9.74
CA TYR A 3 4.20 -11.06 9.58
C TYR A 3 2.88 -10.42 9.14
N PHE A 4 2.07 -11.11 8.34
CA PHE A 4 0.76 -10.62 7.91
C PHE A 4 -0.22 -10.55 9.09
N GLY A 5 -0.24 -11.64 9.86
CA GLY A 5 -0.93 -11.79 11.14
C GLY A 5 -2.45 -11.71 11.13
N GLY A 6 -3.06 -12.20 12.21
CA GLY A 6 -4.51 -12.29 12.45
C GLY A 6 -4.96 -11.34 13.57
N GLY A 7 -6.21 -11.48 13.98
CA GLY A 7 -6.90 -10.56 14.88
C GLY A 7 -6.19 -10.26 16.21
N SER A 8 -6.52 -9.10 16.78
CA SER A 8 -5.95 -8.57 18.01
C SER A 8 -6.75 -8.91 19.27
N VAL A 9 -7.94 -9.52 19.18
CA VAL A 9 -8.76 -9.81 20.37
C VAL A 9 -9.84 -10.87 20.13
N ASP A 10 -9.93 -11.85 21.03
CA ASP A 10 -11.12 -12.67 21.27
C ASP A 10 -12.03 -11.89 22.25
N VAL A 11 -13.21 -11.47 21.79
CA VAL A 11 -14.19 -10.80 22.66
C VAL A 11 -14.79 -11.89 23.55
N VAL A 12 -14.55 -11.79 24.86
CA VAL A 12 -15.31 -12.34 26.01
C VAL A 12 -14.49 -13.16 27.03
N ASN A 13 -13.35 -13.80 26.74
CA ASN A 13 -12.58 -14.49 27.80
C ASN A 13 -11.06 -14.52 27.59
N TYR A 14 -10.36 -13.72 28.39
CA TYR A 14 -8.91 -13.47 28.48
C TYR A 14 -7.99 -14.69 28.71
N ARG A 15 -8.41 -15.94 28.46
CA ARG A 15 -7.62 -17.14 28.81
C ARG A 15 -7.46 -18.20 27.71
N SER A 16 -7.87 -17.96 26.47
CA SER A 16 -7.62 -18.93 25.40
C SER A 16 -7.46 -18.27 24.03
N TYR A 17 -6.21 -18.21 23.56
CA TYR A 17 -5.77 -17.73 22.24
C TYR A 17 -6.18 -18.69 21.11
N LYS A 18 -7.47 -18.96 20.93
CA LYS A 18 -7.92 -20.14 20.16
C LYS A 18 -8.59 -19.90 18.81
N SER A 19 -8.53 -18.71 18.22
CA SER A 19 -9.23 -18.45 16.94
C SER A 19 -8.38 -17.91 15.77
N ASP A 20 -7.15 -17.45 15.97
CA ASP A 20 -6.30 -17.00 14.85
C ASP A 20 -5.23 -18.03 14.47
N ASN A 21 -5.33 -18.56 13.25
CA ASN A 21 -4.36 -19.51 12.68
C ASN A 21 -3.13 -18.79 12.07
N SER A 22 -2.86 -17.55 12.46
CA SER A 22 -1.69 -16.77 12.01
C SER A 22 -0.97 -16.15 13.22
N SER A 23 0.24 -15.62 13.02
CA SER A 23 0.86 -14.81 14.08
C SER A 23 0.02 -13.59 14.40
N ILE A 24 0.39 -12.91 15.47
CA ILE A 24 -0.24 -11.66 15.85
C ILE A 24 0.27 -10.55 14.92
N ASN A 25 -0.64 -9.71 14.44
CA ASN A 25 -0.33 -8.35 14.01
C ASN A 25 -0.54 -7.42 15.21
N TRP A 26 0.43 -6.56 15.53
CA TRP A 26 0.34 -5.72 16.73
C TRP A 26 -0.53 -4.47 16.56
N GLY A 27 -1.12 -4.28 15.38
CA GLY A 27 -2.16 -3.28 15.14
C GLY A 27 -3.39 -3.51 16.03
N TYR A 28 -4.00 -2.42 16.49
CA TYR A 28 -5.24 -2.51 17.25
C TYR A 28 -6.40 -2.95 16.36
N TYR A 29 -6.51 -2.39 15.16
CA TYR A 29 -7.37 -2.92 14.11
C TYR A 29 -6.51 -3.65 13.09
N VAL A 30 -6.88 -4.91 12.81
CA VAL A 30 -6.23 -5.74 11.79
C VAL A 30 -7.27 -6.02 10.72
N GLY A 31 -6.93 -5.70 9.48
CA GLY A 31 -7.78 -5.92 8.32
C GLY A 31 -6.93 -6.11 7.08
N ILE A 32 -7.58 -6.46 5.98
CA ILE A 32 -6.92 -6.52 4.68
C ILE A 32 -7.06 -5.14 4.04
N ASP A 33 -5.93 -4.49 3.78
CA ASP A 33 -5.91 -3.17 3.17
C ASP A 33 -6.30 -3.26 1.69
N SER A 34 -5.74 -4.23 0.98
CA SER A 34 -6.02 -4.48 -0.43
C SER A 34 -5.87 -5.96 -0.81
N LEU A 35 -6.60 -6.35 -1.86
CA LEU A 35 -6.63 -7.67 -2.46
C LEU A 35 -6.51 -7.53 -3.98
N PHE A 36 -5.84 -8.50 -4.63
CA PHE A 36 -5.70 -8.51 -6.08
C PHE A 36 -5.43 -9.91 -6.60
N VAL A 37 -5.92 -10.23 -7.80
CA VAL A 37 -5.57 -11.49 -8.47
C VAL A 37 -4.55 -11.20 -9.55
N PHE A 38 -3.39 -11.84 -9.49
CA PHE A 38 -2.32 -11.71 -10.47
C PHE A 38 -1.75 -13.09 -10.77
N LYS A 39 -1.64 -13.44 -12.07
CA LYS A 39 -1.21 -14.76 -12.53
C LYS A 39 -1.90 -15.92 -11.78
N GLU A 40 -3.23 -15.81 -11.69
CA GLU A 40 -4.11 -16.80 -11.02
C GLU A 40 -3.87 -16.99 -9.52
N LYS A 41 -3.05 -16.15 -8.87
CA LYS A 41 -2.88 -16.17 -7.41
C LYS A 41 -3.56 -14.97 -6.79
N LEU A 42 -4.09 -15.17 -5.59
CA LEU A 42 -4.65 -14.12 -4.76
C LEU A 42 -3.54 -13.49 -3.92
N TYR A 43 -3.35 -12.18 -4.07
CA TYR A 43 -2.47 -11.35 -3.26
C TYR A 43 -3.28 -10.58 -2.23
N ALA A 44 -2.73 -10.45 -1.04
CA ALA A 44 -3.28 -9.62 0.03
C ALA A 44 -2.16 -8.81 0.68
N ALA A 45 -2.46 -7.59 1.10
CA ALA A 45 -1.54 -6.77 1.88
C ALA A 45 -2.25 -6.10 3.06
N ASN A 46 -1.50 -5.89 4.14
CA ASN A 46 -1.98 -5.13 5.30
C ASN A 46 -0.84 -4.39 6.00
N GLY A 47 -1.20 -3.29 6.68
CA GLY A 47 -0.33 -2.61 7.62
C GLY A 47 -0.36 -3.23 9.02
N GLY A 48 0.27 -2.55 9.98
CA GLY A 48 0.33 -2.95 11.37
C GLY A 48 1.00 -1.87 12.22
N PHE A 49 1.11 -2.11 13.53
CA PHE A 49 1.77 -1.15 14.42
C PHE A 49 3.31 -1.15 14.21
N PRO A 50 4.06 -0.09 14.57
CA PRO A 50 5.51 -0.04 14.40
C PRO A 50 6.25 -1.20 15.08
N ASN A 51 6.66 -2.18 14.29
CA ASN A 51 7.61 -3.23 14.63
C ASN A 51 8.02 -4.03 13.38
N SER A 52 9.31 -4.26 13.17
CA SER A 52 9.80 -4.92 11.94
C SER A 52 9.30 -6.37 11.75
N LEU A 53 8.90 -7.05 12.82
CA LEU A 53 8.43 -8.43 12.82
C LEU A 53 6.90 -8.57 12.84
N HIS A 54 6.13 -7.50 13.06
CA HIS A 54 4.67 -7.60 13.26
C HIS A 54 3.86 -6.42 12.70
N ASN A 55 4.43 -5.71 11.71
CA ASN A 55 3.86 -4.52 11.09
C ASN A 55 3.02 -4.80 9.81
N GLY A 56 2.53 -6.03 9.65
CA GLY A 56 1.84 -6.44 8.43
C GLY A 56 2.82 -6.79 7.31
N SER A 57 2.26 -7.23 6.17
CA SER A 57 3.04 -7.79 5.06
C SER A 57 2.29 -7.79 3.73
N ILE A 58 2.95 -8.34 2.71
CA ILE A 58 2.34 -8.79 1.45
C ILE A 58 2.40 -10.31 1.45
N ILE A 59 1.27 -10.95 1.15
CA ILE A 59 1.18 -12.40 1.00
C ILE A 59 0.54 -12.74 -0.34
N HIS A 60 0.78 -13.96 -0.81
CA HIS A 60 0.07 -14.52 -1.94
C HIS A 60 -0.35 -15.97 -1.69
N SER A 61 -1.35 -16.43 -2.43
CA SER A 61 -1.74 -17.84 -2.44
C SER A 61 -0.73 -18.70 -3.20
N THR A 62 -0.55 -19.95 -2.80
CA THR A 62 0.26 -20.93 -3.53
C THR A 62 -0.54 -21.64 -4.63
N SER A 63 -1.87 -21.55 -4.60
CA SER A 63 -2.79 -22.08 -5.61
C SER A 63 -3.88 -21.06 -5.98
N ALA A 64 -4.67 -21.36 -7.02
CA ALA A 64 -5.78 -20.50 -7.43
C ALA A 64 -6.97 -20.52 -6.45
N ASN A 65 -7.06 -21.57 -5.62
CA ASN A 65 -8.11 -21.76 -4.62
C ASN A 65 -7.44 -22.03 -3.26
N PRO A 66 -6.93 -20.99 -2.57
CA PRO A 66 -6.23 -21.18 -1.31
C PRO A 66 -7.18 -21.66 -0.21
N SER A 67 -6.69 -22.55 0.65
CA SER A 67 -7.37 -22.92 1.89
C SER A 67 -6.99 -21.95 3.03
N PRO A 68 -7.80 -21.87 4.10
CA PRO A 68 -7.39 -21.21 5.33
C PRO A 68 -6.11 -21.84 5.92
N CYS A 69 -5.42 -21.10 6.80
CA CYS A 69 -4.27 -21.63 7.53
C CYS A 69 -4.65 -22.85 8.39
N GLU A 70 -3.79 -23.88 8.42
CA GLU A 70 -4.03 -25.12 9.15
C GLU A 70 -3.80 -24.99 10.66
N GLY A 71 -3.15 -23.91 11.09
CA GLY A 71 -2.88 -23.58 12.49
C GLY A 71 -1.94 -22.39 12.61
N ILE A 72 -1.65 -21.94 13.83
CA ILE A 72 -0.78 -20.77 14.08
C ILE A 72 0.51 -20.89 13.29
N ASN A 73 0.73 -19.91 12.41
CA ASN A 73 1.88 -19.81 11.52
C ASN A 73 2.05 -20.95 10.49
N ARG A 74 1.15 -21.92 10.45
CA ARG A 74 1.07 -22.98 9.45
C ARG A 74 0.01 -22.61 8.42
N CYS A 75 0.47 -22.18 7.25
CA CYS A 75 -0.40 -21.75 6.17
C CYS A 75 0.18 -22.27 4.84
N SER A 76 0.03 -23.55 4.53
CA SER A 76 0.65 -24.11 3.30
C SER A 76 0.09 -23.50 2.01
N SER A 77 -1.15 -22.99 2.06
CA SER A 77 -1.81 -22.29 0.96
C SER A 77 -1.37 -20.83 0.77
N TRP A 78 -0.52 -20.29 1.64
CA TRP A 78 -0.16 -18.87 1.67
C TRP A 78 1.32 -18.66 1.95
N LYS A 79 1.92 -17.69 1.26
CA LYS A 79 3.34 -17.36 1.40
C LYS A 79 3.52 -15.86 1.63
N ASP A 80 4.44 -15.51 2.52
CA ASP A 80 4.90 -14.13 2.73
C ASP A 80 5.88 -13.75 1.62
N THR A 81 5.65 -12.60 0.99
CA THR A 81 6.48 -12.11 -0.12
C THR A 81 6.92 -10.65 0.07
N ALA A 82 6.74 -10.06 1.25
CA ALA A 82 7.26 -8.71 1.46
C ALA A 82 8.80 -8.69 1.29
N PRO A 83 9.39 -7.67 0.63
CA PRO A 83 10.84 -7.56 0.41
C PRO A 83 11.60 -7.18 1.67
N ARG A 84 11.52 -8.00 2.72
CA ARG A 84 12.09 -7.71 4.06
C ARG A 84 13.61 -7.62 4.07
N SER A 85 14.27 -8.34 3.16
CA SER A 85 15.72 -8.26 2.95
C SER A 85 16.15 -6.97 2.25
N ASN A 86 15.23 -6.29 1.54
CA ASN A 86 15.53 -5.02 0.90
C ASN A 86 15.64 -3.92 1.98
N PRO A 87 16.78 -3.21 2.08
CA PRO A 87 16.98 -2.21 3.14
C PRO A 87 15.94 -1.09 3.11
N LYS A 88 15.34 -0.80 1.94
CA LYS A 88 14.29 0.23 1.81
C LYS A 88 12.93 -0.21 2.36
N TRP A 89 12.75 -1.47 2.73
CA TRP A 89 11.49 -1.93 3.32
C TRP A 89 11.33 -1.49 4.79
N HIS A 90 12.41 -1.56 5.58
CA HIS A 90 12.42 -1.16 6.99
C HIS A 90 13.41 -0.04 7.34
N ASN A 91 14.20 0.44 6.37
CA ASN A 91 15.38 1.28 6.60
C ASN A 91 16.46 0.58 7.43
N SER A 92 16.82 -0.64 7.03
CA SER A 92 17.91 -1.38 7.67
C SER A 92 19.23 -0.59 7.59
N PRO A 93 20.02 -0.48 8.67
CA PRO A 93 19.87 -1.18 9.96
C PRO A 93 19.04 -0.43 11.01
N HIS A 94 18.55 0.78 10.72
CA HIS A 94 17.81 1.62 11.68
C HIS A 94 16.43 1.06 12.01
N ASN A 95 15.81 0.32 11.09
CA ASN A 95 14.53 -0.36 11.28
C ASN A 95 13.42 0.57 11.81
N ASN A 96 13.26 1.73 11.18
CA ASN A 96 12.34 2.79 11.61
C ASN A 96 11.27 3.15 10.56
N TRP A 97 11.12 2.33 9.51
CA TRP A 97 10.07 2.45 8.50
C TRP A 97 9.07 1.29 8.62
N PHE A 98 7.82 1.66 8.79
CA PHE A 98 6.74 0.75 9.16
C PHE A 98 5.52 1.05 8.30
N SER A 99 4.89 0.06 7.67
CA SER A 99 3.55 0.17 7.09
C SER A 99 2.60 0.86 8.07
N LEU A 100 1.79 1.79 7.56
CA LEU A 100 0.84 2.53 8.38
C LEU A 100 -0.15 1.61 9.14
N GLU A 101 -0.38 1.88 10.42
CA GLU A 101 -1.41 1.16 11.18
C GLU A 101 -2.81 1.62 10.76
N LEU A 102 -3.74 0.66 10.62
CA LEU A 102 -5.17 0.94 10.50
C LEU A 102 -5.75 1.40 11.85
N THR A 103 -6.27 2.62 11.93
CA THR A 103 -6.74 3.22 13.20
C THR A 103 -8.26 3.35 13.31
N LYS A 104 -8.99 2.91 12.29
CA LYS A 104 -10.46 2.89 12.27
C LYS A 104 -10.98 1.74 11.41
N TYR A 105 -12.21 1.30 11.68
CA TYR A 105 -12.88 0.21 10.95
C TYR A 105 -14.10 0.69 10.15
N ARG A 106 -14.39 2.00 10.16
CA ARG A 106 -15.51 2.63 9.45
C ARG A 106 -15.08 3.99 8.89
N ASN A 107 -15.78 4.47 7.86
CA ASN A 107 -15.45 5.71 7.16
C ASN A 107 -13.98 5.72 6.68
N LEU A 108 -13.55 4.57 6.15
CA LEU A 108 -12.22 4.39 5.58
C LEU A 108 -12.14 5.10 4.24
N ILE A 109 -11.04 5.81 4.06
CA ILE A 109 -10.56 6.35 2.79
C ILE A 109 -9.23 5.65 2.45
N PRO A 110 -8.78 5.68 1.18
CA PRO A 110 -7.55 5.04 0.78
C PRO A 110 -6.32 5.41 1.64
N ALA A 111 -6.21 6.67 2.07
CA ALA A 111 -5.09 7.15 2.90
C ALA A 111 -5.05 6.58 4.33
N ASP A 112 -6.09 5.90 4.80
CA ASP A 112 -6.06 5.25 6.11
C ASP A 112 -5.37 3.89 6.08
N LYS A 113 -5.14 3.35 4.89
CA LYS A 113 -4.55 2.03 4.66
C LYS A 113 -3.06 2.16 4.42
N ALA A 114 -2.28 1.18 4.86
CA ALA A 114 -0.89 1.11 4.41
C ALA A 114 -0.86 0.76 2.92
N PHE A 115 -1.59 -0.27 2.50
CA PHE A 115 -1.60 -0.73 1.12
C PHE A 115 -2.91 -0.39 0.44
N SER A 116 -3.04 0.84 -0.07
CA SER A 116 -4.30 1.33 -0.62
C SER A 116 -4.74 0.59 -1.88
N GLN A 117 -3.81 0.19 -2.74
CA GLN A 117 -4.12 -0.40 -4.03
C GLN A 117 -3.02 -1.31 -4.58
N PHE A 118 -3.45 -2.35 -5.30
CA PHE A 118 -2.64 -3.15 -6.25
C PHE A 118 -3.06 -2.82 -7.69
N ALA A 119 -2.16 -3.05 -8.63
CA ALA A 119 -2.46 -2.97 -10.06
C ALA A 119 -1.51 -3.87 -10.85
N GLU A 120 -2.01 -4.44 -11.94
CA GLU A 120 -1.17 -5.05 -12.97
C GLU A 120 -0.87 -4.03 -14.06
N PHE A 121 0.39 -3.96 -14.48
CA PHE A 121 0.80 -3.15 -15.63
C PHE A 121 1.96 -3.84 -16.35
N ASN A 122 1.78 -4.13 -17.64
CA ASN A 122 2.75 -4.82 -18.50
C ASN A 122 3.32 -6.11 -17.88
N GLY A 123 2.42 -6.98 -17.42
CA GLY A 123 2.76 -8.30 -16.87
C GLY A 123 3.48 -8.27 -15.52
N ARG A 124 3.45 -7.13 -14.83
CA ARG A 124 4.07 -6.92 -13.51
C ARG A 124 3.04 -6.46 -12.51
N LEU A 125 3.23 -6.87 -11.26
CA LEU A 125 2.37 -6.48 -10.15
C LEU A 125 2.96 -5.28 -9.43
N TYR A 126 2.14 -4.28 -9.19
CA TYR A 126 2.50 -3.09 -8.41
C TYR A 126 1.64 -3.03 -7.16
N VAL A 127 2.19 -2.45 -6.10
CA VAL A 127 1.45 -2.17 -4.86
C VAL A 127 1.91 -0.85 -4.25
N THR A 128 0.95 -0.04 -3.82
CA THR A 128 1.21 1.15 -3.02
C THR A 128 1.54 0.76 -1.59
N ARG A 129 2.45 1.46 -0.92
CA ARG A 129 2.63 1.35 0.52
C ARG A 129 2.84 2.74 1.13
N THR A 130 1.94 3.15 2.01
CA THR A 130 2.16 4.29 2.91
C THR A 130 2.85 3.76 4.16
N ILE A 131 4.03 4.30 4.44
CA ILE A 131 4.79 4.00 5.65
C ILE A 131 4.70 5.16 6.65
N CYS A 132 4.88 4.84 7.91
CA CYS A 132 5.20 5.72 9.01
C CYS A 132 6.70 5.64 9.32
N VAL A 133 7.37 6.80 9.31
CA VAL A 133 8.77 6.93 9.74
C VAL A 133 8.79 7.29 11.22
N THR A 134 9.14 6.35 12.07
CA THR A 134 9.18 6.55 13.53
C THR A 134 10.22 5.66 14.19
N LYS A 135 10.80 6.14 15.30
CA LYS A 135 11.69 5.33 16.16
C LYS A 135 10.91 4.48 17.17
N GLU A 136 9.59 4.63 17.21
CA GLU A 136 8.73 3.82 18.06
C GLU A 136 8.82 2.35 17.63
N ASP A 137 9.05 1.47 18.59
CA ASP A 137 9.00 0.02 18.43
C ASP A 137 8.14 -0.53 19.56
N HIS A 138 6.96 -1.03 19.20
CA HIS A 138 5.94 -1.44 20.14
C HIS A 138 5.71 -2.93 19.99
N SER A 139 5.68 -3.66 21.10
CA SER A 139 5.42 -5.10 21.10
C SER A 139 4.22 -5.52 21.94
N GLY A 140 3.59 -6.62 21.53
CA GLY A 140 2.47 -7.22 22.25
C GLY A 140 1.09 -6.76 21.77
N LEU A 141 0.06 -7.44 22.31
CA LEU A 141 -1.33 -7.13 22.00
C LEU A 141 -1.77 -5.84 22.69
N ARG A 142 -2.53 -5.03 21.95
CA ARG A 142 -2.98 -3.72 22.42
C ARG A 142 -4.39 -3.78 22.98
N GLN A 143 -4.55 -3.24 24.19
CA GLN A 143 -5.85 -3.13 24.87
C GLN A 143 -6.62 -1.86 24.49
N SER A 144 -5.97 -0.89 23.84
CA SER A 144 -6.58 0.36 23.42
C SER A 144 -5.93 0.91 22.15
N LEU A 145 -6.66 1.80 21.47
CA LEU A 145 -6.13 2.58 20.35
C LEU A 145 -5.10 3.60 20.88
N GLN A 146 -3.92 3.60 20.27
CA GLN A 146 -2.78 4.48 20.46
C GLN A 146 -2.46 5.09 19.10
N THR A 147 -1.85 6.26 19.12
CA THR A 147 -1.48 6.98 17.90
C THR A 147 0.01 7.24 17.89
N VAL A 148 0.65 6.93 16.78
CA VAL A 148 2.01 7.30 16.41
C VAL A 148 2.03 8.73 15.87
N LYS A 149 2.91 9.55 16.44
CA LYS A 149 3.02 10.97 16.09
C LYS A 149 3.36 11.18 14.61
N GLY A 150 2.63 12.08 13.95
CA GLY A 150 2.83 12.42 12.53
C GLY A 150 2.37 11.34 11.54
N CYS A 151 1.78 10.25 12.02
CA CYS A 151 1.30 9.15 11.20
C CYS A 151 -0.18 8.85 11.43
N THR A 152 -0.61 8.79 12.70
CA THR A 152 -1.96 8.32 13.06
C THR A 152 -2.64 9.22 14.08
N ASP A 153 -1.99 10.32 14.46
CA ASP A 153 -2.47 11.36 15.38
C ASP A 153 -3.29 12.48 14.67
N GLY A 154 -3.59 12.29 13.38
CA GLY A 154 -4.25 13.29 12.53
C GLY A 154 -3.29 14.20 11.77
N SER A 155 -1.99 14.11 12.02
CA SER A 155 -0.93 14.70 11.19
C SER A 155 -0.37 13.67 10.20
N TYR A 156 0.25 14.16 9.12
CA TYR A 156 0.88 13.34 8.08
C TYR A 156 2.39 13.58 7.94
N THR A 157 3.00 14.36 8.86
CA THR A 157 4.40 14.79 8.77
C THR A 157 5.41 13.65 8.70
N ASN A 158 5.07 12.47 9.23
CA ASN A 158 5.91 11.27 9.25
C ASN A 158 5.44 10.17 8.30
N ARG A 159 4.38 10.41 7.50
CA ARG A 159 3.97 9.47 6.47
C ARG A 159 4.82 9.62 5.21
N ARG A 160 5.24 8.52 4.60
CA ARG A 160 5.95 8.52 3.32
C ARG A 160 5.35 7.46 2.39
N PRO A 161 5.17 7.77 1.10
CA PRO A 161 4.73 6.79 0.12
C PRO A 161 5.89 5.97 -0.43
N GLN A 162 5.61 4.72 -0.79
CA GLN A 162 6.46 3.82 -1.54
C GLN A 162 5.62 3.13 -2.61
N LEU A 163 6.14 3.01 -3.84
CA LEU A 163 5.59 2.16 -4.88
C LEU A 163 6.50 0.96 -5.06
N TRP A 164 5.97 -0.23 -4.85
CA TRP A 164 6.68 -1.47 -5.04
C TRP A 164 6.21 -2.16 -6.31
N LYS A 165 7.16 -2.72 -7.06
CA LYS A 165 6.93 -3.49 -8.29
C LYS A 165 7.56 -4.85 -8.15
N CYS A 166 6.77 -5.88 -8.37
CA CYS A 166 7.23 -7.24 -8.57
C CYS A 166 7.41 -7.53 -10.07
N ASP A 167 8.55 -8.09 -10.41
CA ASP A 167 8.76 -8.76 -11.68
C ASP A 167 9.05 -10.26 -11.40
N PRO A 168 8.05 -11.15 -11.57
CA PRO A 168 8.20 -12.56 -11.19
C PRO A 168 9.22 -13.30 -12.08
N THR A 169 9.67 -12.69 -13.18
CA THR A 169 10.68 -13.30 -14.06
C THR A 169 12.11 -13.20 -13.50
N LEU A 170 12.32 -12.49 -12.40
CA LEU A 170 13.64 -12.29 -11.79
C LEU A 170 14.09 -13.48 -10.95
N THR A 171 13.15 -14.22 -10.35
CA THR A 171 13.43 -15.44 -9.59
C THR A 171 12.93 -16.70 -10.31
N GLY A 172 13.19 -17.87 -9.72
CA GLY A 172 12.92 -19.16 -10.36
C GLY A 172 11.44 -19.49 -10.59
N ASP A 173 10.51 -18.89 -9.82
CA ASP A 173 9.06 -19.06 -10.03
C ASP A 173 8.47 -17.88 -10.79
N THR A 174 8.30 -18.05 -12.11
CA THR A 174 7.77 -16.99 -12.98
C THR A 174 6.27 -16.70 -12.81
N THR A 175 5.57 -17.47 -11.96
CA THR A 175 4.12 -17.39 -11.76
C THR A 175 3.72 -16.64 -10.51
N THR A 176 4.65 -16.41 -9.58
CA THR A 176 4.40 -15.70 -8.33
C THR A 176 5.44 -14.63 -8.08
N CYS A 177 5.05 -13.59 -7.35
CA CYS A 177 6.01 -12.65 -6.80
C CYS A 177 6.63 -13.26 -5.56
N GLU A 178 7.93 -13.49 -5.63
CA GLU A 178 8.79 -13.85 -4.50
C GLU A 178 9.37 -12.59 -3.84
N ALA A 179 9.89 -12.72 -2.63
CA ALA A 179 10.38 -11.58 -1.85
C ALA A 179 11.48 -10.78 -2.59
N GLU A 180 12.30 -11.47 -3.38
CA GLU A 180 13.41 -10.92 -4.17
C GLU A 180 12.97 -10.29 -5.50
N ASP A 181 11.73 -10.55 -5.96
CA ASP A 181 11.20 -9.96 -7.20
C ASP A 181 10.77 -8.50 -7.03
N TRP A 182 10.61 -8.06 -5.79
CA TRP A 182 10.11 -6.74 -5.45
C TRP A 182 11.23 -5.68 -5.45
N SER A 183 10.98 -4.60 -6.19
CA SER A 183 11.84 -3.42 -6.25
C SER A 183 11.03 -2.14 -6.06
N LEU A 184 11.69 -1.12 -5.49
CA LEU A 184 11.08 0.20 -5.32
C LEU A 184 11.11 0.97 -6.64
N VAL A 185 10.00 1.64 -6.97
CA VAL A 185 9.79 2.41 -8.21
C VAL A 185 9.54 3.88 -7.89
N GLY A 186 10.04 4.78 -8.73
CA GLY A 186 9.81 6.23 -8.59
C GLY A 186 10.40 6.86 -7.32
N ASP A 187 11.41 6.21 -6.74
CA ASP A 187 12.23 6.72 -5.64
C ASP A 187 12.94 8.02 -6.02
N ASN A 188 12.94 8.98 -5.09
CA ASN A 188 13.69 10.23 -5.18
C ASN A 188 15.16 10.12 -4.69
N GLY A 189 15.65 8.90 -4.47
CA GLY A 189 16.98 8.60 -3.94
C GLY A 189 17.03 8.40 -2.42
N THR A 190 15.90 8.49 -1.73
CA THR A 190 15.80 8.35 -0.27
C THR A 190 15.08 7.09 0.19
N GLY A 191 14.61 6.26 -0.75
CA GLY A 191 13.72 5.12 -0.48
C GLY A 191 12.24 5.50 -0.42
N PHE A 192 11.88 6.71 -0.86
CA PHE A 192 10.51 7.22 -0.87
C PHE A 192 10.08 7.61 -2.28
N THR A 193 8.86 7.23 -2.64
CA THR A 193 8.22 7.52 -3.93
C THR A 193 7.39 8.79 -3.84
N ASN A 194 7.94 9.88 -3.29
CA ASN A 194 7.21 11.14 -3.08
C ASN A 194 7.48 12.21 -4.18
N PHE A 195 8.29 11.87 -5.18
CA PHE A 195 8.64 12.75 -6.30
C PHE A 195 9.28 14.08 -5.89
N GLY A 196 9.95 14.11 -4.73
CA GLY A 196 10.62 15.30 -4.21
C GLY A 196 9.70 16.25 -3.42
N ASP A 197 8.41 15.96 -3.32
CA ASP A 197 7.46 16.74 -2.50
C ASP A 197 7.14 15.99 -1.20
N ASN A 198 7.54 16.56 -0.06
CA ASN A 198 7.26 15.99 1.26
C ASN A 198 5.78 16.05 1.66
N SER A 199 4.97 16.87 0.98
CA SER A 199 3.52 16.90 1.18
C SER A 199 2.81 15.73 0.48
N ASN A 200 3.46 15.02 -0.46
CA ASN A 200 2.96 13.73 -0.97
C ASN A 200 3.13 12.66 0.12
N HIS A 201 2.12 12.52 0.97
CA HIS A 201 2.25 11.74 2.21
C HIS A 201 1.67 10.32 2.10
N SER A 202 0.71 10.10 1.20
CA SER A 202 0.06 8.80 1.01
C SER A 202 -0.24 8.58 -0.47
N MET A 203 0.18 7.44 -1.01
CA MET A 203 -0.16 7.04 -2.38
C MET A 203 -1.50 6.30 -2.34
N THR A 204 -2.51 6.91 -2.95
CA THR A 204 -3.93 6.53 -2.82
C THR A 204 -4.59 6.22 -4.15
N MET A 205 -3.84 6.29 -5.23
CA MET A 205 -4.27 5.96 -6.58
C MET A 205 -3.16 5.23 -7.32
N MET A 206 -3.54 4.17 -8.02
CA MET A 206 -2.71 3.46 -8.99
C MET A 206 -3.60 2.84 -10.07
N VAL A 207 -3.48 3.30 -11.31
CA VAL A 207 -4.36 2.90 -12.42
C VAL A 207 -3.57 2.71 -13.70
N ALA A 208 -3.64 1.51 -14.28
CA ALA A 208 -3.19 1.27 -15.65
C ALA A 208 -4.25 1.79 -16.63
N SER A 209 -3.81 2.57 -17.63
CA SER A 209 -4.66 3.09 -18.69
C SER A 209 -3.86 3.13 -19.98
N GLY A 210 -4.25 2.33 -20.98
CA GLY A 210 -3.45 2.16 -22.20
C GLY A 210 -2.01 1.76 -21.88
N SER A 211 -1.04 2.46 -22.46
CA SER A 211 0.39 2.24 -22.25
C SER A 211 0.98 2.96 -21.03
N TYR A 212 0.13 3.56 -20.17
CA TYR A 212 0.58 4.37 -19.04
C TYR A 212 0.11 3.75 -17.71
N LEU A 213 0.97 3.85 -16.70
CA LEU A 213 0.61 3.66 -15.31
C LEU A 213 0.53 5.04 -14.64
N TYR A 214 -0.63 5.34 -14.08
CA TYR A 214 -0.88 6.53 -13.28
C TYR A 214 -0.78 6.21 -11.80
N ILE A 215 -0.18 7.11 -11.04
CA ILE A 215 -0.19 7.09 -9.58
C ILE A 215 -0.64 8.44 -9.05
N GLY A 216 -1.26 8.44 -7.88
CA GLY A 216 -1.72 9.67 -7.24
C GLY A 216 -1.45 9.70 -5.75
N PHE A 217 -1.21 10.91 -5.26
CA PHE A 217 -0.89 11.22 -3.88
C PHE A 217 -1.95 12.11 -3.25
N ASP A 218 -2.34 11.75 -2.04
CA ASP A 218 -2.91 12.71 -1.11
C ASP A 218 -1.82 13.70 -0.70
N ASN A 219 -2.18 14.99 -0.71
CA ASN A 219 -1.23 16.08 -0.49
C ASN A 219 -1.93 17.31 0.10
N GLU A 220 -1.34 17.89 1.15
CA GLU A 220 -1.89 19.02 1.90
C GLU A 220 -2.02 20.32 1.08
N ASN A 221 -1.28 20.43 -0.02
CA ASN A 221 -1.35 21.56 -0.97
C ASN A 221 -2.22 21.24 -2.20
N GLY A 222 -2.98 20.15 -2.13
CA GLY A 222 -3.79 19.61 -3.21
C GLY A 222 -3.11 18.41 -3.85
N ILE A 223 -3.90 17.39 -4.19
CA ILE A 223 -3.44 16.12 -4.74
C ILE A 223 -2.47 16.29 -5.90
N GLN A 224 -1.61 15.29 -6.08
CA GLN A 224 -0.73 15.19 -7.24
C GLN A 224 -0.92 13.86 -7.95
N ILE A 225 -0.95 13.90 -9.27
CA ILE A 225 -1.09 12.75 -10.15
C ILE A 225 0.08 12.75 -11.12
N TRP A 226 0.75 11.61 -11.18
CA TRP A 226 1.93 11.37 -12.00
C TRP A 226 1.67 10.19 -12.91
N ARG A 227 2.30 10.16 -14.08
CA ARG A 227 2.29 9.00 -14.98
C ARG A 227 3.70 8.60 -15.38
N THR A 228 3.89 7.33 -15.69
CA THR A 228 5.10 6.86 -16.38
C THR A 228 4.85 6.72 -17.87
N ASN A 229 5.86 7.03 -18.68
CA ASN A 229 5.89 6.74 -20.12
C ASN A 229 6.74 5.52 -20.45
N LEU A 230 7.13 4.74 -19.44
CA LEU A 230 7.92 3.54 -19.60
C LEU A 230 7.04 2.31 -19.41
N GLU A 231 7.28 1.29 -20.23
CA GLU A 231 6.61 0.00 -20.04
C GLU A 231 7.03 -0.70 -18.73
N ASN A 232 8.25 -0.43 -18.28
CA ASN A 232 8.84 -0.97 -17.06
C ASN A 232 9.56 0.14 -16.26
N PRO A 233 8.83 0.96 -15.49
CA PRO A 233 9.45 2.01 -14.70
C PRO A 233 10.44 1.45 -13.68
N GLY A 234 11.63 2.06 -13.64
CA GLY A 234 12.69 1.76 -12.69
C GLY A 234 12.61 2.55 -11.40
N SER A 235 13.69 2.54 -10.63
CA SER A 235 13.72 3.22 -9.33
C SER A 235 13.67 4.74 -9.43
N SER A 236 14.05 5.39 -10.53
CA SER A 236 14.12 6.85 -10.59
C SER A 236 12.74 7.51 -10.78
N SER A 237 12.46 8.54 -9.98
CA SER A 237 11.31 9.43 -10.15
C SER A 237 11.38 10.30 -11.41
N HIS A 238 12.56 10.53 -11.99
CA HIS A 238 12.74 11.40 -13.16
C HIS A 238 12.04 10.89 -14.44
N ASN A 239 11.70 9.60 -14.48
CA ASN A 239 11.01 8.97 -15.61
C ASN A 239 9.48 9.08 -15.51
N TRP A 240 8.98 9.89 -14.57
CA TRP A 240 7.56 10.15 -14.37
C TRP A 240 7.25 11.61 -14.64
N GLU A 241 6.07 11.84 -15.21
CA GLU A 241 5.58 13.15 -15.59
C GLU A 241 4.41 13.55 -14.69
N PRO A 242 4.40 14.79 -14.16
CA PRO A 242 3.25 15.30 -13.45
C PRO A 242 2.13 15.62 -14.46
N ILE A 243 0.95 15.04 -14.26
CA ILE A 243 -0.23 15.24 -15.12
C ILE A 243 -1.31 16.06 -14.41
N GLY A 244 -1.31 16.04 -13.08
CA GLY A 244 -2.17 16.88 -12.26
C GLY A 244 -1.43 17.31 -11.02
N ILE A 245 -1.31 18.61 -10.79
CA ILE A 245 -0.72 19.17 -9.56
C ILE A 245 -1.66 20.22 -8.97
N GLY A 246 -1.45 20.58 -7.70
CA GLY A 246 -2.24 21.60 -7.02
C GLY A 246 -3.73 21.26 -6.94
N GLY A 247 -4.05 19.96 -6.74
CA GLY A 247 -5.44 19.53 -6.57
C GLY A 247 -6.29 19.63 -7.83
N LEU A 248 -5.70 19.48 -9.02
CA LEU A 248 -6.37 19.64 -10.31
C LEU A 248 -6.95 21.05 -10.49
N ARG A 249 -6.12 22.07 -10.22
CA ARG A 249 -6.46 23.51 -10.21
C ARG A 249 -7.36 23.95 -9.05
N ASP A 250 -7.55 23.08 -8.07
CA ASP A 250 -8.23 23.40 -6.82
C ASP A 250 -7.52 22.72 -5.65
N VAL A 251 -6.70 23.50 -4.96
CA VAL A 251 -5.88 23.09 -3.80
C VAL A 251 -6.68 22.55 -2.62
N THR A 252 -8.01 22.69 -2.63
CA THR A 252 -8.88 22.07 -1.61
C THR A 252 -9.13 20.59 -1.86
N ASN A 253 -8.84 20.07 -3.06
CA ASN A 253 -8.84 18.64 -3.34
C ASN A 253 -7.55 18.03 -2.82
N ARG A 254 -7.56 17.53 -1.57
CA ARG A 254 -6.37 17.00 -0.88
C ARG A 254 -6.33 15.48 -0.80
N GLN A 255 -7.45 14.83 -1.10
CA GLN A 255 -7.63 13.38 -0.98
C GLN A 255 -8.15 12.79 -2.27
N ILE A 256 -7.62 11.63 -2.65
CA ILE A 256 -8.12 10.78 -3.74
C ILE A 256 -8.95 9.64 -3.11
N TYR A 257 -10.20 9.51 -3.53
CA TYR A 257 -11.11 8.49 -3.00
C TYR A 257 -11.17 7.24 -3.87
N SER A 258 -11.06 7.40 -5.18
CA SER A 258 -11.07 6.30 -6.14
C SER A 258 -10.55 6.78 -7.50
N ALA A 259 -10.02 5.84 -8.28
CA ALA A 259 -9.71 6.06 -9.67
C ALA A 259 -9.96 4.79 -10.49
N ILE A 260 -10.44 4.97 -11.71
CA ILE A 260 -10.64 3.89 -12.69
C ILE A 260 -10.19 4.33 -14.08
N SER A 261 -9.86 3.36 -14.93
CA SER A 261 -9.63 3.59 -16.35
C SER A 261 -10.80 3.04 -17.16
N GLY A 262 -11.14 3.71 -18.27
CA GLY A 262 -12.13 3.24 -19.22
C GLY A 262 -11.77 3.68 -20.64
N MET A 263 -12.18 2.90 -21.63
CA MET A 263 -12.01 3.23 -23.05
C MET A 263 -13.33 3.73 -23.63
N ASN A 264 -13.28 4.82 -24.40
CA ASN A 264 -14.41 5.32 -25.16
C ASN A 264 -13.95 5.73 -26.56
N PHE A 265 -14.59 5.17 -27.60
CA PHE A 265 -14.24 5.39 -29.01
C PHE A 265 -12.73 5.23 -29.33
N GLY A 266 -12.09 4.19 -28.80
CA GLY A 266 -10.66 3.91 -29.02
C GLY A 266 -9.71 4.80 -28.21
N VAL A 267 -10.25 5.67 -27.35
CA VAL A 267 -9.47 6.58 -26.51
C VAL A 267 -9.57 6.14 -25.05
N ASN A 268 -8.43 6.01 -24.39
CA ASN A 268 -8.36 5.69 -22.98
C ASN A 268 -8.55 6.95 -22.12
N PHE A 269 -9.29 6.81 -21.02
CA PHE A 269 -9.55 7.86 -20.05
C PHE A 269 -9.29 7.36 -18.64
N VAL A 270 -8.80 8.25 -17.79
CA VAL A 270 -8.75 8.04 -16.34
C VAL A 270 -9.83 8.91 -15.69
N TYR A 271 -10.62 8.30 -14.82
CA TYR A 271 -11.64 8.96 -14.00
C TYR A 271 -11.17 8.94 -12.55
N ILE A 272 -11.27 10.08 -11.87
CA ILE A 272 -10.72 10.25 -10.52
C ILE A 272 -11.75 10.96 -9.67
N SER A 273 -12.09 10.41 -8.51
CA SER A 273 -12.87 11.09 -7.49
C SER A 273 -11.96 11.65 -6.40
N VAL A 274 -12.11 12.94 -6.14
CA VAL A 274 -11.22 13.70 -5.23
C VAL A 274 -12.03 14.61 -4.33
N GLY A 275 -11.43 15.06 -3.25
CA GLY A 275 -12.01 16.09 -2.40
C GLY A 275 -11.25 16.25 -1.09
N ASN A 276 -11.98 16.59 -0.05
CA ASN A 276 -11.47 16.68 1.32
C ASN A 276 -12.64 16.53 2.31
N LYS A 277 -12.32 16.34 3.59
CA LYS A 277 -13.30 16.25 4.68
C LYS A 277 -14.28 17.42 4.65
N ASN A 278 -15.58 17.09 4.77
CA ASN A 278 -16.69 18.04 4.79
C ASN A 278 -16.83 18.91 3.53
N LYS A 279 -16.27 18.48 2.39
CA LYS A 279 -16.45 19.12 1.09
C LYS A 279 -17.10 18.14 0.11
N PRO A 280 -17.88 18.62 -0.89
CA PRO A 280 -18.39 17.75 -1.94
C PRO A 280 -17.26 17.03 -2.67
N VAL A 281 -17.49 15.76 -3.00
CA VAL A 281 -16.60 15.00 -3.88
C VAL A 281 -16.74 15.55 -5.30
N LYS A 282 -15.61 15.68 -5.97
CA LYS A 282 -15.52 16.08 -7.38
C LYS A 282 -15.00 14.93 -8.21
N ILE A 283 -15.50 14.82 -9.44
CA ILE A 283 -15.05 13.80 -10.40
C ILE A 283 -14.39 14.50 -11.57
N TYR A 284 -13.17 14.08 -11.87
CA TYR A 284 -12.40 14.56 -13.01
C TYR A 284 -12.23 13.41 -14.01
N ARG A 285 -12.14 13.77 -15.29
CA ARG A 285 -11.81 12.85 -16.38
C ARG A 285 -10.67 13.44 -17.18
N GLN A 286 -9.62 12.66 -17.37
CA GLN A 286 -8.47 13.02 -18.21
C GLN A 286 -8.34 12.01 -19.35
N GLN A 287 -8.13 12.51 -20.55
CA GLN A 287 -7.78 11.67 -21.69
C GLN A 287 -6.31 11.24 -21.58
N ASN A 288 -6.02 9.98 -21.92
CA ASN A 288 -4.66 9.56 -22.23
C ASN A 288 -4.22 10.23 -23.54
N GLN A 289 -3.45 11.30 -23.42
CA GLN A 289 -2.64 11.86 -24.50
C GLN A 289 -1.21 12.01 -23.98
#